data_AF-A0A3D1AVU9-F1
#
_entry.id   AF-A0A3D1AVU9-F1
#
_cell.length_a   1.000
_cell.length_b   1.000
_cell.length_c   1.000
_cell.angle_alpha   90.00
_cell.angle_beta   90.00
_cell.angle_gamma   90.00
#
_symmetry.space_group_name_H-M   'P 1'
#
loop_
_entity.id
_entity.type
_entity.pdbx_description
1 polymer ?
#
loop_
_entity_poly.entity_id
_entity_poly.type
_entity_poly.pdbx_seq_one_letter_code
_entity_poly.pdbx_strand_id
1 'polypeptide(L)' 'MKLAALDTCVRRLTAQDIPSALILSALAGWNQTAADWRLLLDLHPEGCLGIECAGRVVATTTLICYEDQLAWLG' A
#
# COMPACT_ATOMS: atom_id res chain seq x y z
N MET A 1 -12.34 19.46 22.47
CA MET A 1 -12.27 18.00 22.26
C MET A 1 -10.99 17.71 21.48
N LYS A 2 -9.92 17.28 22.15
CA LYS A 2 -8.64 16.94 21.52
C LYS A 2 -8.79 15.50 21.04
N LEU A 3 -8.82 15.25 19.72
CA LEU A 3 -8.73 13.87 19.23
C LEU A 3 -7.42 13.30 19.77
N ALA A 4 -7.49 12.16 20.47
CA ALA A 4 -6.30 11.38 20.74
C ALA A 4 -5.64 11.11 19.38
N ALA A 5 -4.35 11.39 19.24
CA ALA A 5 -3.62 11.00 18.06
C ALA A 5 -3.75 9.49 17.94
N LEU A 6 -4.41 9.01 16.88
CA LEU A 6 -4.49 7.59 16.62
C LEU A 6 -3.07 7.11 16.31
N ASP A 7 -2.64 6.04 16.98
CA ASP A 7 -1.35 5.43 16.70
C ASP A 7 -1.29 5.07 15.22
N THR A 8 -0.26 5.60 14.57
CA THR A 8 -0.06 5.48 13.13
C THR A 8 1.31 4.86 12.90
N CYS A 9 1.39 3.77 12.15
CA CYS A 9 2.65 3.10 11.85
C CYS A 9 2.78 2.73 10.38
N VAL A 10 4.01 2.74 9.88
CA VAL A 10 4.33 2.20 8.56
C VAL A 10 4.61 0.72 8.70
N ARG A 11 3.98 -0.10 7.84
CA ARG A 11 4.23 -1.54 7.77
C ARG A 11 4.18 -2.05 6.34
N ARG A 12 4.62 -3.28 6.13
CA ARG A 12 4.43 -3.99 4.85
C ARG A 12 2.96 -4.35 4.67
N LEU A 13 2.51 -4.28 3.43
CA LEU A 13 1.23 -4.79 2.99
C LEU A 13 1.29 -6.29 2.81
N THR A 14 0.16 -6.95 3.00
CA THR A 14 -0.04 -8.37 2.75
C THR A 14 -1.20 -8.57 1.79
N ALA A 15 -1.40 -9.81 1.32
CA ALA A 15 -2.56 -10.12 0.48
C ALA A 15 -3.90 -9.82 1.15
N GLN A 16 -3.97 -9.78 2.50
CA GLN A 16 -5.19 -9.41 3.24
C GLN A 16 -5.53 -7.92 3.09
N ASP A 17 -4.56 -7.08 2.73
CA ASP A 17 -4.73 -5.64 2.60
C ASP A 17 -5.23 -5.21 1.20
N ILE A 18 -5.25 -6.12 0.22
CA ILE A 18 -5.67 -5.84 -1.17
C ILE A 18 -7.04 -5.15 -1.25
N PRO A 19 -8.08 -5.56 -0.50
CA PRO A 19 -9.35 -4.86 -0.51
C PRO A 19 -9.25 -3.39 -0.09
N SER A 20 -8.43 -3.09 0.93
CA SER A 20 -8.21 -1.71 1.39
C SER A 20 -7.42 -0.90 0.36
N ALA A 21 -6.41 -1.51 -0.25
CA ALA A 21 -5.60 -0.89 -1.29
C ALA A 21 -6.43 -0.53 -2.55
N LEU A 22 -7.37 -1.40 -2.95
CA LEU A 22 -8.30 -1.12 -4.05
C LEU A 22 -9.22 0.07 -3.76
N ILE A 23 -9.71 0.19 -2.52
CA ILE A 23 -10.53 1.33 -2.11
C ILE A 23 -9.70 2.63 -2.20
N LEU A 24 -8.48 2.62 -1.67
CA LEU A 24 -7.58 3.78 -1.70
C LEU A 24 -7.19 4.17 -3.13
N SER A 25 -6.85 3.18 -3.97
CA SER A 25 -6.60 3.35 -5.41
C SER A 25 -7.79 4.03 -6.09
N ALA A 26 -9.01 3.51 -5.91
CA ALA A 26 -10.20 4.07 -6.52
C ALA A 26 -10.50 5.50 -6.04
N LEU A 27 -10.30 5.79 -4.75
CA LEU A 27 -10.45 7.15 -4.19
C LEU A 27 -9.43 8.14 -4.79
N ALA A 28 -8.24 7.66 -5.12
CA ALA A 28 -7.21 8.44 -5.79
C ALA A 28 -7.44 8.54 -7.33
N GLY A 29 -8.48 7.89 -7.87
CA GLY A 29 -8.77 7.88 -9.31
C GLY A 29 -7.94 6.89 -10.14
N TRP A 30 -7.26 5.95 -9.48
CA TRP A 30 -6.44 4.93 -10.13
C TRP A 30 -7.30 3.74 -10.57
N ASN A 31 -6.88 3.07 -11.64
CA ASN A 31 -7.59 1.98 -12.30
C ASN A 31 -7.00 0.59 -11.97
N GLN A 32 -6.31 0.44 -10.84
CA GLN A 32 -5.65 -0.81 -10.45
C GLN A 32 -6.67 -1.90 -10.10
N THR A 33 -6.34 -3.15 -10.42
CA THR A 33 -7.14 -4.34 -10.14
C THR A 33 -6.53 -5.19 -9.02
N ALA A 34 -7.31 -6.12 -8.46
CA ALA A 34 -6.81 -7.04 -7.44
C ALA A 34 -5.61 -7.88 -7.94
N ALA A 35 -5.59 -8.19 -9.24
CA ALA A 35 -4.49 -8.92 -9.87
C ALA A 35 -3.21 -8.06 -9.95
N ASP A 36 -3.33 -6.76 -10.23
CA ASP A 36 -2.19 -5.84 -10.21
C ASP A 36 -1.58 -5.76 -8.81
N TRP A 37 -2.41 -5.61 -7.77
CA TRP A 37 -1.93 -5.60 -6.39
C TRP A 37 -1.28 -6.92 -5.98
N ARG A 38 -1.82 -8.07 -6.41
CA ARG A 38 -1.19 -9.37 -6.18
C ARG A 38 0.18 -9.44 -6.87
N LEU A 39 0.27 -8.98 -8.12
CA LEU A 39 1.51 -8.95 -8.87
C LEU A 39 2.57 -8.07 -8.18
N LEU A 40 2.20 -6.89 -7.67
CA LEU A 40 3.10 -6.00 -6.93
C LEU A 40 3.65 -6.69 -5.67
N LEU A 41 2.77 -7.35 -4.91
CA LEU A 41 3.14 -8.12 -3.71
C LEU A 41 4.04 -9.32 -4.04
N ASP A 42 3.80 -10.01 -5.16
CA ASP A 42 4.60 -11.16 -5.58
C ASP A 42 5.97 -10.74 -6.12
N LEU A 43 6.04 -9.63 -6.87
CA LEU A 43 7.29 -9.12 -7.46
C LEU A 43 8.21 -8.48 -6.43
N HIS A 44 7.67 -7.65 -5.53
CA HIS A 44 8.50 -6.88 -4.61
C HIS A 44 7.77 -6.61 -3.27
N PRO A 45 7.57 -7.66 -2.45
CA PRO A 45 6.80 -7.57 -1.20
C PRO A 45 7.39 -6.55 -0.22
N GLU A 46 8.71 -6.40 -0.21
CA GLU A 46 9.44 -5.46 0.64
C GLU A 46 9.17 -3.99 0.29
N GLY A 47 8.78 -3.73 -0.96
CA GLY A 47 8.45 -2.39 -1.48
C GLY A 47 6.97 -2.04 -1.37
N CYS A 48 6.12 -2.97 -0.95
CA CYS A 48 4.69 -2.73 -0.75
C CYS A 48 4.44 -2.28 0.69
N LEU A 49 4.31 -0.97 0.90
CA LEU A 49 4.15 -0.36 2.22
C LEU A 49 2.78 0.29 2.38
N GLY A 50 2.30 0.30 3.61
CA GLY A 50 1.09 1.01 3.99
C GLY A 50 1.24 1.69 5.34
N ILE A 51 0.39 2.69 5.56
CA ILE A 51 0.20 3.30 6.86
C ILE A 51 -1.02 2.65 7.50
N GLU A 52 -0.84 2.05 8.67
CA GLU A 52 -1.93 1.56 9.51
C GLU A 52 -2.30 2.60 10.56
N CYS A 53 -3.59 2.84 10.71
CA CYS A 53 -4.19 3.69 11.74
C CYS A 53 -5.46 3.01 12.26
N ALA A 54 -5.52 2.77 13.58
CA ALA A 54 -6.64 2.07 14.23
C ALA A 54 -7.03 0.74 13.55
N GLY A 55 -6.04 -0.07 13.18
CA GLY A 55 -6.23 -1.38 12.55
C GLY A 55 -6.70 -1.33 11.09
N ARG A 56 -6.63 -0.15 10.44
CA ARG A 56 -6.99 0.03 9.03
C ARG A 56 -5.83 0.62 8.24
N VAL A 57 -5.64 0.13 7.02
CA VAL A 57 -4.73 0.76 6.06
C VAL A 57 -5.37 2.05 5.57
N VAL A 58 -4.67 3.18 5.77
CA VAL A 58 -5.16 4.51 5.40
C VAL A 58 -4.34 5.17 4.29
N ALA A 59 -3.18 4.61 3.96
CA ALA A 59 -2.37 5.00 2.81
C ALA A 59 -1.55 3.80 2.33
N THR A 60 -1.20 3.79 1.05
CA THR A 60 -0.38 2.75 0.42
C THR A 60 0.65 3.38 -0.50
N THR A 61 1.77 2.69 -0.66
CA THR A 61 2.71 2.92 -1.77
C THR A 61 3.35 1.57 -2.14
N THR A 62 3.73 1.46 -3.40
CA THR A 62 4.44 0.31 -3.94
C THR A 62 5.72 0.77 -4.60
N LEU A 63 6.75 -0.06 -4.52
CA LEU A 63 8.04 0.17 -5.14
C LEU A 63 8.47 -1.11 -5.85
N ILE A 64 8.86 -0.98 -7.11
CA ILE A 64 9.54 -2.03 -7.87
C ILE A 64 10.91 -1.52 -8.28
N CYS A 65 11.95 -2.28 -7.95
CA CYS A 65 13.30 -2.06 -8.46
C CYS A 65 13.51 -2.78 -9.79
N TYR A 66 13.98 -2.05 -10.79
CA TYR A 66 14.56 -2.59 -12.01
C TYR A 66 16.07 -2.65 -11.81
N GLU A 67 16.55 -3.85 -11.48
CA GLU A 67 17.93 -4.08 -11.02
C GLU A 67 18.27 -3.17 -9.83
N ASP A 68 19.46 -2.61 -9.76
CA ASP A 68 19.95 -1.76 -8.68
C ASP A 68 20.04 -0.27 -9.04
N GLN A 69 19.55 0.12 -10.23
CA GLN A 69 19.76 1.47 -10.77
C GLN A 69 18.50 2.32 -10.87
N LEU A 70 17.32 1.69 -10.94
CA LEU A 70 16.05 2.37 -11.14
C LEU A 70 14.96 1.77 -10.28
N ALA A 71 14.17 2.62 -9.62
CA ALA A 71 12.96 2.22 -8.93
C ALA A 71 11.76 2.99 -9.48
N TRP A 72 10.65 2.28 -9.64
CA TRP A 72 9.34 2.88 -9.92
C TRP A 72 8.50 2.88 -8.66
N LEU A 73 7.87 4.03 -8.38
CA LEU A 73 6.93 4.22 -7.28
C LEU A 73 5.51 4.34 -7.83
N GLY A 74 4.56 3.68 -7.17
CA GLY A 74 3.13 3.70 -7.47
C GLY A 74 2.24 3.64 -6.27
#